data_AF-A0A0M9E531-F1
#
_entry.id   AF-A0A0M9E531-F1
#
_cell.length_a   1.000
_cell.length_b   1.000
_cell.length_c   1.000
_cell.angle_alpha   90.00
_cell.angle_beta   90.00
_cell.angle_gamma   90.00
#
_symmetry.space_group_name_H-M   'P 1'
#
loop_
_entity.id
_entity.type
_entity.pdbx_description
1 polymer ?
#
loop_
_entity_poly.entity_id
_entity_poly.type
_entity_poly.pdbx_seq_one_letter_code
_entity_poly.pdbx_strand_id
1 'polypeptide(L)'
;MAIINSKFLCYLTSILEKSFTNSTSAFFFDPLILLIEHCVADDKFEQLSLLDLKTFNDSKIAKAKDAFYKRGLPGIISFQFKEGIINDSIDIKTERRVVALKKGFPSLPATKASIIMNGFINCNSTSEDILSIYASHGFAIGLKKLAEKYDFNDINRRVSQLSWILNQPFDSNAVSIFQRRYWAMRAYLTSERRKKEEAIQSSGLKRSLFFYYWKSFNQYGLLGLVDKGKEIFRKSKMGLANEARIVIDKLQHPDRKNIYYVNQLETKG
;
A
#
# COMPACT_ATOMS: atom_id res chain seq x y z
N MET A 1 -0.76 8.80 -2.84
CA MET A 1 -1.70 7.75 -3.19
C MET A 1 -1.22 7.22 -4.51
N ALA A 2 -0.75 5.98 -4.45
CA ALA A 2 -0.33 5.29 -5.63
C ALA A 2 -1.48 4.38 -6.03
N ILE A 3 -1.74 4.27 -7.33
CA ILE A 3 -2.52 3.15 -7.83
C ILE A 3 -1.63 1.93 -7.69
N ILE A 4 -2.05 0.98 -6.87
CA ILE A 4 -1.26 -0.22 -6.60
C ILE A 4 -1.29 -1.08 -7.87
N ASN A 5 -0.11 -1.49 -8.34
CA ASN A 5 -0.01 -2.43 -9.45
C ASN A 5 -0.78 -3.72 -9.10
N SER A 6 -1.55 -4.27 -10.04
CA SER A 6 -2.44 -5.41 -9.81
C SER A 6 -1.73 -6.62 -9.20
N LYS A 7 -0.49 -6.91 -9.64
CA LYS A 7 0.32 -8.01 -9.09
C LYS A 7 0.72 -7.77 -7.64
N PHE A 8 1.07 -6.54 -7.29
CA PHE A 8 1.38 -6.18 -5.90
C PHE A 8 0.13 -6.13 -5.03
N LEU A 9 -1.00 -5.67 -5.59
CA LEU A 9 -2.28 -5.67 -4.89
C LEU A 9 -2.73 -7.09 -4.56
N CYS A 10 -2.72 -8.02 -5.51
CA CYS A 10 -3.03 -9.43 -5.28
C CYS A 10 -2.13 -10.06 -4.21
N TYR A 11 -0.84 -9.70 -4.21
CA TYR A 11 0.09 -10.10 -3.15
C TYR A 11 -0.34 -9.57 -1.78
N LEU A 12 -0.66 -8.28 -1.67
CA LEU A 12 -1.09 -7.67 -0.40
C LEU A 12 -2.42 -8.25 0.08
N THR A 13 -3.42 -8.35 -0.78
CA THR A 13 -4.75 -8.83 -0.39
C THR A 13 -4.68 -10.27 0.09
N SER A 14 -3.88 -11.11 -0.55
CA SER A 14 -3.66 -12.49 -0.09
C SER A 14 -3.10 -12.56 1.35
N ILE A 15 -2.12 -11.70 1.67
CA ILE A 15 -1.57 -11.62 3.03
C ILE A 15 -2.63 -11.15 4.03
N LEU A 16 -3.36 -10.08 3.70
CA LEU A 16 -4.35 -9.47 4.58
C LEU A 16 -5.55 -10.38 4.81
N GLU A 17 -6.00 -11.11 3.80
CA GLU A 17 -7.08 -12.10 3.87
C GLU A 17 -6.70 -13.28 4.76
N LYS A 18 -5.50 -13.85 4.58
CA LYS A 18 -5.00 -14.94 5.43
C LYS A 18 -4.84 -14.48 6.88
N SER A 19 -4.29 -13.29 7.09
CA SER A 19 -4.14 -12.69 8.42
C SER A 19 -5.49 -12.48 9.10
N PHE A 20 -6.46 -11.93 8.37
CA PHE A 20 -7.80 -11.68 8.87
C PHE A 20 -8.55 -12.98 9.19
N THR A 21 -8.48 -13.98 8.30
CA THR A 21 -9.21 -15.25 8.44
C THR A 21 -8.65 -16.10 9.58
N ASN A 22 -7.33 -16.15 9.74
CA ASN A 22 -6.68 -16.94 10.80
C ASN A 22 -6.52 -16.18 12.12
N SER A 23 -6.85 -14.88 12.16
CA SER A 23 -6.58 -14.00 13.31
C SER A 23 -5.10 -13.99 13.74
N THR A 24 -4.19 -14.13 12.78
CA THR A 24 -2.74 -14.22 13.00
C THR A 24 -2.04 -13.05 12.32
N SER A 25 -0.87 -12.66 12.82
CA SER A 25 -0.08 -11.55 12.28
C SER A 25 0.25 -11.72 10.79
N ALA A 26 0.11 -10.65 10.02
CA ALA A 26 0.31 -10.61 8.57
C ALA A 26 1.71 -11.05 8.13
N PHE A 27 2.75 -10.78 8.93
CA PHE A 27 4.11 -11.18 8.59
C PHE A 27 4.27 -12.71 8.45
N PHE A 28 3.40 -13.52 9.07
CA PHE A 28 3.45 -14.98 8.90
C PHE A 28 3.06 -15.44 7.49
N PHE A 29 2.30 -14.62 6.78
CA PHE A 29 1.80 -14.93 5.44
C PHE A 29 2.54 -14.16 4.35
N ASP A 30 3.54 -13.35 4.72
CA ASP A 30 4.30 -12.51 3.79
C ASP A 30 5.44 -13.34 3.14
N PRO A 31 5.31 -13.72 1.85
CA PRO A 31 6.29 -14.56 1.20
C PRO A 31 7.59 -13.83 0.85
N LEU A 32 7.64 -12.49 0.94
CA LEU A 32 8.91 -11.77 0.79
C LEU A 32 9.79 -11.99 2.01
N ILE A 33 9.21 -12.05 3.21
CA ILE A 33 9.96 -12.33 4.44
C ILE A 33 10.66 -13.69 4.31
N LEU A 34 9.93 -14.73 3.88
CA LEU A 34 10.53 -16.05 3.66
C LEU A 34 11.66 -16.01 2.63
N LEU A 35 11.45 -15.30 1.51
CA LEU A 35 12.47 -15.15 0.47
C LEU A 35 13.71 -14.39 0.96
N ILE A 36 13.53 -13.36 1.79
CA ILE A 36 14.62 -12.61 2.42
C ILE A 36 15.45 -13.54 3.29
N GLU A 37 14.83 -14.39 4.09
CA GLU A 37 15.53 -15.25 5.04
C GLU A 37 16.37 -16.32 4.34
N HIS A 38 15.89 -16.85 3.21
CA HIS A 38 16.73 -17.68 2.32
C HIS A 38 17.98 -16.96 1.81
N CYS A 39 18.00 -15.62 1.78
CA CYS A 39 19.12 -14.82 1.31
C CYS A 39 20.15 -14.47 2.40
N VAL A 40 19.79 -14.52 3.69
CA VAL A 40 20.60 -13.97 4.80
C VAL A 40 21.59 -14.99 5.40
N ALA A 41 21.50 -16.26 5.03
CA ALA A 41 22.52 -17.29 5.27
C ALA A 41 22.90 -17.56 6.75
N ASP A 42 21.92 -17.58 7.67
CA ASP A 42 22.10 -18.10 9.04
C ASP A 42 20.98 -19.09 9.40
N ASP A 43 21.34 -20.27 9.90
CA ASP A 43 20.44 -21.36 10.38
C ASP A 43 19.48 -20.95 11.51
N LYS A 44 19.56 -19.70 12.00
CA LYS A 44 18.71 -19.19 13.09
C LYS A 44 17.24 -19.01 12.71
N PHE A 45 16.89 -19.09 11.42
CA PHE A 45 15.51 -18.93 10.98
C PHE A 45 14.71 -20.25 10.95
N GLU A 46 15.33 -21.40 11.19
CA GLU A 46 14.61 -22.68 11.38
C GLU A 46 13.58 -22.61 12.53
N GLN A 47 13.74 -21.65 13.46
CA GLN A 47 12.82 -21.41 14.57
C GLN A 47 11.52 -20.68 14.16
N LEU A 48 11.39 -20.20 12.92
CA LEU A 48 10.15 -19.61 12.38
C LEU A 48 9.45 -20.60 11.45
N SER A 49 9.23 -21.82 11.96
CA SER A 49 8.45 -22.94 11.39
C SER A 49 6.99 -22.62 11.03
N LEU A 50 6.60 -21.35 11.11
CA LEU A 50 5.25 -20.82 10.97
C LEU A 50 5.05 -19.97 9.70
N LEU A 51 6.11 -19.71 8.91
CA LEU A 51 5.93 -19.09 7.58
C LEU A 51 5.38 -20.14 6.61
N ASP A 52 4.08 -20.03 6.37
CA ASP A 52 3.21 -20.92 5.59
C ASP A 52 3.87 -21.48 4.30
N LEU A 53 4.32 -22.74 4.35
CA LEU A 53 4.50 -23.79 3.31
C LEU A 53 5.07 -23.45 1.92
N LYS A 54 5.46 -22.20 1.64
CA LYS A 54 5.80 -21.74 0.31
C LYS A 54 7.24 -22.11 -0.01
N THR A 55 7.43 -23.17 -0.78
CA THR A 55 8.74 -23.56 -1.27
C THR A 55 9.13 -22.70 -2.47
N PHE A 56 10.34 -22.13 -2.42
CA PHE A 56 10.98 -21.48 -3.56
C PHE A 56 12.00 -22.43 -4.15
N ASN A 57 12.06 -22.51 -5.49
CA ASN A 57 13.11 -23.28 -6.14
C ASN A 57 14.48 -22.59 -6.03
N ASP A 58 15.54 -23.38 -6.12
CA ASP A 58 16.92 -22.90 -5.97
C ASP A 58 17.28 -21.80 -6.96
N SER A 59 16.78 -21.90 -8.20
CA SER A 59 16.98 -20.87 -9.22
C SER A 59 16.44 -19.50 -8.80
N LYS A 60 15.26 -19.47 -8.17
CA LYS A 60 14.67 -18.25 -7.66
C LYS A 60 15.42 -17.71 -6.45
N ILE A 61 15.84 -18.59 -5.53
CA ILE A 61 16.64 -18.21 -4.36
C ILE A 61 17.97 -17.61 -4.80
N ALA A 62 18.67 -18.22 -5.76
CA ALA A 62 19.94 -17.73 -6.28
C ALA A 62 19.81 -16.31 -6.90
N LYS A 63 18.75 -16.09 -7.69
CA LYS A 63 18.46 -14.76 -8.26
C LYS A 63 18.08 -13.72 -7.20
N ALA A 64 17.34 -14.13 -6.17
CA ALA A 64 17.00 -13.26 -5.06
C ALA A 64 18.24 -12.90 -4.22
N LYS A 65 19.16 -13.84 -4.00
CA LYS A 65 20.46 -13.60 -3.36
C LYS A 65 21.29 -12.58 -4.12
N ASP A 66 21.42 -12.73 -5.45
CA ASP A 66 22.10 -11.74 -6.29
C ASP A 66 21.47 -10.35 -6.17
N ALA A 67 20.13 -10.27 -6.22
CA ALA A 67 19.41 -9.00 -6.04
C ALA A 67 19.62 -8.40 -4.64
N PHE A 68 19.66 -9.24 -3.60
CA PHE A 68 19.93 -8.86 -2.22
C PHE A 68 21.35 -8.33 -2.05
N TYR A 69 22.36 -8.97 -2.63
CA TYR A 69 23.74 -8.48 -2.53
C TYR A 69 23.92 -7.13 -3.22
N LYS A 70 23.18 -6.87 -4.30
CA LYS A 70 23.26 -5.60 -5.04
C LYS A 70 22.54 -4.45 -4.35
N ARG A 71 21.36 -4.69 -3.77
CA ARG A 71 20.46 -3.61 -3.29
C ARG A 71 19.76 -3.91 -1.97
N GLY A 72 20.13 -4.98 -1.28
CA GLY A 72 19.55 -5.40 -0.02
C GLY A 72 18.06 -5.77 -0.13
N LEU A 73 17.27 -5.45 0.89
CA LEU A 73 15.82 -5.75 0.87
C LEU A 73 15.07 -5.13 -0.32
N PRO A 74 15.30 -3.85 -0.70
CA PRO A 74 14.75 -3.30 -1.93
C PRO A 74 15.03 -4.15 -3.17
N GLY A 75 16.23 -4.73 -3.27
CA GLY A 75 16.61 -5.61 -4.38
C GLY A 75 15.68 -6.82 -4.52
N ILE A 76 15.35 -7.49 -3.41
CA ILE A 76 14.45 -8.64 -3.41
C ILE A 76 13.03 -8.22 -3.83
N ILE A 77 12.55 -7.09 -3.33
CA ILE A 77 11.21 -6.58 -3.67
C ILE A 77 11.15 -6.23 -5.16
N SER A 78 12.13 -5.49 -5.69
CA SER A 78 12.22 -5.16 -7.12
C SER A 78 12.36 -6.40 -8.00
N PHE A 79 13.08 -7.43 -7.53
CA PHE A 79 13.17 -8.71 -8.24
C PHE A 79 11.80 -9.43 -8.32
N GLN A 80 11.03 -9.44 -7.24
CA GLN A 80 9.71 -10.07 -7.20
C GLN A 80 8.66 -9.29 -8.01
N PHE A 81 8.78 -7.95 -8.04
CA PHE A 81 7.87 -7.03 -8.72
C PHE A 81 8.60 -6.18 -9.76
N LYS A 82 9.10 -6.84 -10.82
CA LYS A 82 9.90 -6.21 -11.89
C LYS A 82 9.20 -5.05 -12.60
N GLU A 83 7.88 -5.14 -12.73
CA GLU A 83 7.03 -4.12 -13.35
C GLU A 83 6.72 -2.94 -12.39
N GLY A 84 7.29 -2.95 -11.19
CA GLY A 84 6.98 -2.01 -10.13
C GLY A 84 5.80 -2.45 -9.27
N ILE A 85 5.58 -1.70 -8.19
CA ILE A 85 4.51 -1.94 -7.22
C ILE A 85 3.38 -0.90 -7.31
N ILE A 86 3.58 0.12 -8.13
CA ILE A 86 2.61 1.17 -8.45
C ILE A 86 2.37 1.17 -9.94
N ASN A 87 1.17 1.57 -10.36
CA ASN A 87 0.85 1.82 -11.74
C ASN A 87 1.00 3.33 -12.03
N ASP A 88 2.09 3.69 -12.70
CA ASP A 88 2.41 5.08 -13.06
C ASP A 88 1.69 5.56 -14.33
N SER A 89 0.91 4.70 -15.00
CA SER A 89 0.12 5.11 -16.18
C SER A 89 -1.06 6.00 -15.83
N ILE A 90 -1.51 5.96 -14.58
CA ILE A 90 -2.70 6.69 -14.11
C ILE A 90 -2.25 7.98 -13.44
N ASP A 91 -2.63 9.11 -14.02
CA ASP A 91 -2.29 10.41 -13.47
C ASP A 91 -3.12 10.75 -12.22
N ILE A 92 -2.56 11.63 -11.38
CA ILE A 92 -3.13 12.03 -10.09
C ILE A 92 -4.49 12.72 -10.25
N LYS A 93 -4.74 13.45 -11.36
CA LYS A 93 -6.03 14.14 -11.57
C LYS A 93 -7.11 13.11 -11.85
N THR A 94 -6.81 12.09 -12.65
CA THR A 94 -7.71 10.95 -12.90
C THR A 94 -8.04 10.23 -11.60
N GLU A 95 -7.03 9.84 -10.82
CA GLU A 95 -7.24 9.19 -9.51
C GLU A 95 -8.17 10.02 -8.62
N ARG A 96 -7.88 11.31 -8.44
CA ARG A 96 -8.67 12.21 -7.58
C ARG A 96 -10.13 12.29 -8.02
N ARG A 97 -10.39 12.41 -9.33
CA ARG A 97 -11.75 12.50 -9.88
C ARG A 97 -12.55 11.23 -9.59
N VAL A 98 -11.96 10.06 -9.83
CA VAL A 98 -12.61 8.77 -9.57
C VAL A 98 -12.90 8.60 -8.08
N VAL A 99 -11.92 8.90 -7.22
CA VAL A 99 -12.10 8.85 -5.76
C VAL A 99 -13.19 9.82 -5.30
N ALA A 100 -13.24 11.03 -5.88
CA ALA A 100 -14.29 12.00 -5.56
C ALA A 100 -15.67 11.48 -5.97
N LEU A 101 -15.83 10.98 -7.20
CA LEU A 101 -17.08 10.38 -7.69
C LEU A 101 -17.55 9.25 -6.77
N LYS A 102 -16.67 8.31 -6.43
CA LYS A 102 -17.01 7.18 -5.56
C LYS A 102 -17.36 7.63 -4.14
N LYS A 103 -16.73 8.68 -3.61
CA LYS A 103 -17.08 9.25 -2.30
C LYS A 103 -18.40 10.03 -2.32
N GLY A 104 -18.70 10.74 -3.41
CA GLY A 104 -19.96 11.46 -3.59
C GLY A 104 -21.15 10.52 -3.76
N PHE A 105 -20.91 9.40 -4.46
CA PHE A 105 -21.89 8.36 -4.79
C PHE A 105 -21.35 6.97 -4.37
N PRO A 106 -21.48 6.58 -3.09
CA PRO A 106 -20.88 5.35 -2.56
C PRO A 106 -21.32 4.07 -3.29
N SER A 107 -22.54 4.03 -3.83
CA SER A 107 -23.06 2.88 -4.59
C SER A 107 -22.63 2.85 -6.06
N LEU A 108 -21.84 3.83 -6.53
CA LEU A 108 -21.43 3.92 -7.93
C LEU A 108 -20.48 2.76 -8.31
N PRO A 109 -20.86 1.84 -9.22
CA PRO A 109 -19.97 0.78 -9.68
C PRO A 109 -18.89 1.35 -10.62
N ALA A 110 -17.74 0.66 -10.69
CA ALA A 110 -16.60 1.10 -11.51
C ALA A 110 -16.96 1.26 -13.01
N THR A 111 -17.82 0.39 -13.54
CA THR A 111 -18.30 0.47 -14.93
C THR A 111 -19.02 1.78 -15.22
N LYS A 112 -19.96 2.18 -14.34
CA LYS A 112 -20.65 3.47 -14.47
C LYS A 112 -19.70 4.65 -14.23
N ALA A 113 -18.78 4.53 -13.28
CA ALA A 113 -17.76 5.55 -13.08
C ALA A 113 -16.90 5.75 -14.35
N SER A 114 -16.54 4.68 -15.05
CA SER A 114 -15.81 4.77 -16.31
C SER A 114 -16.59 5.51 -17.40
N ILE A 115 -17.89 5.24 -17.53
CA ILE A 115 -18.76 5.96 -18.48
C ILE A 115 -18.79 7.47 -18.16
N ILE A 116 -18.95 7.82 -16.88
CA ILE A 116 -18.96 9.23 -16.44
C ILE A 116 -17.59 9.88 -16.70
N MET A 117 -16.50 9.18 -16.40
CA MET A 117 -15.14 9.69 -16.60
C MET A 117 -14.84 9.98 -18.06
N ASN A 118 -15.28 9.12 -18.99
CA ASN A 118 -15.13 9.32 -20.43
C ASN A 118 -15.97 10.48 -20.98
N GLY A 119 -16.98 10.94 -20.22
CA GLY A 119 -17.74 12.15 -20.55
C GLY A 119 -16.99 13.46 -20.26
N PHE A 120 -15.90 13.43 -19.48
CA PHE A 120 -15.08 14.63 -19.24
C PHE A 120 -14.05 14.84 -20.36
N ILE A 121 -13.98 16.07 -20.87
CA ILE A 121 -12.98 16.49 -21.88
C ILE A 121 -11.56 16.17 -21.36
N ASN A 122 -10.74 15.55 -22.23
CA ASN A 122 -9.36 15.14 -21.95
C ASN A 122 -9.19 14.09 -20.83
N CYS A 123 -10.20 13.26 -20.58
CA CYS A 123 -10.05 12.07 -19.75
C CYS A 123 -9.86 10.83 -20.63
N ASN A 124 -8.60 10.41 -20.82
CA ASN A 124 -8.24 9.24 -21.61
C ASN A 124 -8.10 7.97 -20.73
N SER A 125 -8.93 7.85 -19.69
CA SER A 125 -8.83 6.75 -18.73
C SER A 125 -9.55 5.52 -19.25
N THR A 126 -8.87 4.38 -19.28
CA THR A 126 -9.50 3.11 -19.66
C THR A 126 -10.38 2.57 -18.54
N SER A 127 -11.32 1.66 -18.86
CA SER A 127 -12.10 0.95 -17.83
C SER A 127 -11.20 0.22 -16.82
N GLU A 128 -10.05 -0.26 -17.28
CA GLU A 128 -9.05 -0.93 -16.45
C GLU A 128 -8.37 0.03 -15.45
N ASP A 129 -8.12 1.27 -15.86
CA ASP A 129 -7.61 2.32 -14.96
C ASP A 129 -8.59 2.59 -13.83
N ILE A 130 -9.88 2.71 -14.14
CA ILE A 130 -10.95 2.96 -13.16
C ILE A 130 -11.07 1.79 -12.18
N LEU A 131 -11.01 0.55 -12.68
CA LEU A 131 -11.00 -0.65 -11.85
C LEU A 131 -9.78 -0.69 -10.94
N SER A 132 -8.60 -0.34 -11.46
CA SER A 132 -7.34 -0.28 -10.69
C SER A 132 -7.41 0.76 -9.57
N ILE A 133 -8.01 1.92 -9.83
CA ILE A 133 -8.27 2.94 -8.79
C ILE A 133 -9.25 2.39 -7.74
N TYR A 134 -10.35 1.78 -8.16
CA TYR A 134 -11.32 1.20 -7.22
C TYR A 134 -10.67 0.14 -6.32
N ALA A 135 -9.87 -0.74 -6.90
CA ALA A 135 -9.20 -1.82 -6.17
C ALA A 135 -8.16 -1.25 -5.19
N SER A 136 -7.32 -0.31 -5.64
CA SER A 136 -6.30 0.34 -4.80
C SER A 136 -6.90 1.08 -3.61
N HIS A 137 -8.09 1.64 -3.74
CA HIS A 137 -8.77 2.36 -2.65
C HIS A 137 -9.73 1.48 -1.83
N GLY A 138 -9.74 0.16 -2.04
CA GLY A 138 -10.60 -0.77 -1.31
C GLY A 138 -12.10 -0.63 -1.65
N PHE A 139 -12.43 0.02 -2.77
CA PHE A 139 -13.81 0.24 -3.23
C PHE A 139 -14.37 -0.91 -4.07
N ALA A 140 -13.51 -1.85 -4.48
CA ALA A 140 -13.93 -3.04 -5.20
C ALA A 140 -14.78 -3.95 -4.30
N ILE A 141 -15.84 -4.55 -4.87
CA ILE A 141 -16.80 -5.38 -4.12
C ILE A 141 -16.09 -6.53 -3.39
N GLY A 142 -15.14 -7.20 -4.05
CA GLY A 142 -14.36 -8.29 -3.46
C GLY A 142 -13.50 -7.88 -2.27
N LEU A 143 -13.18 -6.58 -2.12
CA LEU A 143 -12.34 -6.07 -1.03
C LEU A 143 -13.15 -5.54 0.15
N LYS A 144 -14.48 -5.58 0.11
CA LYS A 144 -15.34 -4.95 1.13
C LYS A 144 -14.98 -5.38 2.56
N LYS A 145 -14.86 -6.68 2.80
CA LYS A 145 -14.49 -7.23 4.13
C LYS A 145 -13.11 -6.74 4.60
N LEU A 146 -12.15 -6.63 3.67
CA LEU A 146 -10.83 -6.10 4.01
C LEU A 146 -10.89 -4.59 4.28
N ALA A 147 -11.67 -3.84 3.52
CA ALA A 147 -11.82 -2.40 3.70
C ALA A 147 -12.51 -2.02 5.01
N GLU A 148 -13.32 -2.92 5.58
CA GLU A 148 -13.88 -2.78 6.92
C GLU A 148 -12.82 -2.93 8.04
N LYS A 149 -11.74 -3.68 7.77
CA LYS A 149 -10.68 -3.97 8.75
C LYS A 149 -9.43 -3.11 8.57
N TYR A 150 -9.07 -2.77 7.34
CA TYR A 150 -7.81 -2.16 6.96
C TYR A 150 -8.03 -0.81 6.27
N ASP A 151 -7.22 0.19 6.64
CA ASP A 151 -7.23 1.49 5.98
C ASP A 151 -6.45 1.44 4.66
N PHE A 152 -7.18 1.32 3.54
CA PHE A 152 -6.59 1.34 2.19
C PHE A 152 -5.91 2.68 1.85
N ASN A 153 -6.27 3.79 2.51
CA ASN A 153 -5.52 5.04 2.32
C ASN A 153 -4.12 4.93 2.94
N ASP A 154 -4.02 4.31 4.13
CA ASP A 154 -2.74 4.05 4.78
C ASP A 154 -1.88 3.11 3.94
N ILE A 155 -2.47 2.02 3.45
CA ILE A 155 -1.82 1.07 2.54
C ILE A 155 -1.27 1.83 1.32
N ASN A 156 -2.10 2.60 0.61
CA ASN A 156 -1.67 3.37 -0.57
C ASN A 156 -0.53 4.34 -0.27
N ARG A 157 -0.51 4.98 0.91
CA ARG A 157 0.56 5.88 1.32
C ARG A 157 1.87 5.13 1.59
N ARG A 158 1.80 3.95 2.20
CA ARG A 158 2.97 3.09 2.43
C ARG A 158 3.49 2.49 1.13
N VAL A 159 2.62 2.04 0.22
CA VAL A 159 3.04 1.53 -1.09
C VAL A 159 3.73 2.63 -1.91
N SER A 160 3.18 3.85 -1.92
CA SER A 160 3.81 5.00 -2.56
C SER A 160 5.19 5.30 -1.99
N GLN A 161 5.34 5.29 -0.66
CA GLN A 161 6.64 5.49 -0.01
C GLN A 161 7.61 4.33 -0.30
N LEU A 162 7.12 3.09 -0.33
CA LEU A 162 7.92 1.93 -0.68
C LEU A 162 8.44 2.07 -2.10
N SER A 163 7.60 2.47 -3.06
CA SER A 163 8.01 2.65 -4.45
C SER A 163 9.15 3.67 -4.57
N TRP A 164 9.05 4.79 -3.83
CA TRP A 164 10.14 5.75 -3.75
C TRP A 164 11.43 5.15 -3.16
N ILE A 165 11.34 4.36 -2.07
CA ILE A 165 12.49 3.65 -1.47
C ILE A 165 13.12 2.68 -2.49
N LEU A 166 12.32 1.94 -3.25
CA LEU A 166 12.81 0.99 -4.27
C LEU A 166 13.58 1.69 -5.39
N ASN A 167 13.38 2.99 -5.59
CA ASN A 167 14.09 3.80 -6.57
C ASN A 167 15.28 4.59 -5.99
N GLN A 168 15.57 4.45 -4.69
CA GLN A 168 16.73 5.11 -4.08
C GLN A 168 18.02 4.29 -4.25
N PRO A 169 19.20 4.95 -4.25
CA PRO A 169 20.50 4.28 -4.13
C PRO A 169 20.57 3.36 -2.90
N PHE A 170 21.36 2.29 -2.99
CA PHE A 170 21.48 1.29 -1.93
C PHE A 170 22.03 1.88 -0.61
N ASP A 171 22.98 2.80 -0.72
CA ASP A 171 23.62 3.54 0.37
C ASP A 171 22.77 4.69 0.90
N SER A 172 21.60 4.95 0.31
CA SER A 172 20.71 6.02 0.77
C SER A 172 20.22 5.78 2.20
N ASN A 173 20.06 6.87 2.95
CA ASN A 173 19.52 6.82 4.31
C ASN A 173 18.13 6.17 4.35
N ALA A 174 17.29 6.40 3.33
CA ALA A 174 15.97 5.81 3.24
C ALA A 174 15.99 4.27 3.19
N VAL A 175 16.89 3.70 2.36
CA VAL A 175 17.09 2.26 2.25
C VAL A 175 17.66 1.71 3.56
N SER A 176 18.70 2.34 4.10
CA SER A 176 19.31 1.95 5.39
C SER A 176 18.28 1.90 6.52
N ILE A 177 17.42 2.91 6.65
CA ILE A 177 16.37 2.97 7.67
C ILE A 177 15.36 1.82 7.49
N PHE A 178 14.91 1.56 6.27
CA PHE A 178 13.96 0.47 5.98
C PHE A 178 14.55 -0.89 6.35
N GLN A 179 15.80 -1.14 5.97
CA GLN A 179 16.51 -2.38 6.31
C GLN A 179 16.71 -2.53 7.81
N ARG A 180 17.15 -1.48 8.50
CA ARG A 180 17.33 -1.49 9.96
C ARG A 180 16.04 -1.87 10.69
N ARG A 181 14.88 -1.39 10.23
CA ARG A 181 13.59 -1.75 10.83
C ARG A 181 13.31 -3.24 10.68
N TYR A 182 13.58 -3.82 9.52
CA TYR A 182 13.41 -5.25 9.31
C TYR A 182 14.36 -6.06 10.18
N TRP A 183 15.65 -5.71 10.23
CA TRP A 183 16.62 -6.38 11.08
C TRP A 183 16.26 -6.30 12.57
N ALA A 184 15.69 -5.19 13.03
CA ALA A 184 15.17 -5.05 14.38
C ALA A 184 14.01 -6.02 14.66
N MET A 185 13.05 -6.14 13.74
CA MET A 185 11.94 -7.09 13.88
C MET A 185 12.45 -8.54 13.87
N ARG A 186 13.38 -8.85 12.96
CA ARG A 186 14.02 -10.17 12.87
C ARG A 186 14.72 -10.54 14.16
N ALA A 187 15.58 -9.67 14.67
CA ALA A 187 16.30 -9.89 15.93
C ALA A 187 15.34 -10.10 17.11
N TYR A 188 14.26 -9.32 17.19
CA TYR A 188 13.25 -9.49 18.24
C TYR A 188 12.47 -10.80 18.13
N LEU A 189 12.22 -11.27 16.90
CA LEU A 189 11.53 -12.53 16.63
C LEU A 189 12.38 -13.75 16.99
N THR A 190 13.67 -13.72 16.65
CA THR A 190 14.61 -14.83 16.86
C THR A 190 15.28 -14.82 18.24
N SER A 191 15.09 -13.76 19.03
CA SER A 191 15.60 -13.70 20.40
C SER A 191 14.73 -14.50 21.38
N GLU A 192 15.40 -15.22 22.27
CA GLU A 192 14.78 -15.83 23.45
C GLU A 192 13.98 -14.79 24.25
N ARG A 193 12.90 -15.23 24.92
CA ARG A 193 11.99 -14.34 25.66
C ARG A 193 12.69 -13.37 26.61
N ARG A 194 13.77 -13.79 27.28
CA ARG A 194 14.54 -12.97 28.23
C ARG A 194 15.45 -11.95 27.55
N LYS A 195 15.83 -12.16 26.29
CA LYS A 195 16.75 -11.30 25.51
C LYS A 195 16.03 -10.33 24.57
N LYS A 196 14.69 -10.34 24.56
CA LYS A 196 13.89 -9.48 23.68
C LYS A 196 14.10 -7.98 23.93
N GLU A 197 14.26 -7.56 25.18
CA GLU A 197 14.52 -6.15 25.48
C GLU A 197 15.93 -5.74 25.02
N GLU A 198 16.94 -6.60 25.16
CA GLU A 198 18.29 -6.38 24.62
C GLU A 198 18.27 -6.28 23.08
N ALA A 199 17.45 -7.08 22.40
CA ALA A 199 17.25 -7.00 20.95
C ALA A 199 16.64 -5.65 20.52
N ILE A 200 15.72 -5.10 21.32
CA ILE A 200 15.15 -3.77 21.06
C ILE A 200 16.24 -2.70 21.27
N GLN A 201 17.00 -2.76 22.36
CA GLN A 201 18.03 -1.78 22.68
C GLN A 201 19.17 -1.76 21.65
N SER A 202 19.63 -2.93 21.21
CA SER A 202 20.68 -3.09 20.21
C SER A 202 20.27 -2.68 18.78
N SER A 203 18.97 -2.59 18.50
CA SER A 203 18.47 -2.21 17.17
C SER A 203 18.74 -0.74 16.77
N GLY A 204 19.08 0.12 17.75
CA GLY A 204 19.23 1.57 17.55
C GLY A 204 17.90 2.30 17.32
N LEU A 205 16.75 1.63 17.47
CA LEU A 205 15.43 2.27 17.46
C LEU A 205 15.03 2.66 18.89
N LYS A 206 14.41 3.84 19.03
CA LYS A 206 13.70 4.18 20.27
C LYS A 206 12.61 3.15 20.53
N ARG A 207 12.45 2.71 21.77
CA ARG A 207 11.47 1.68 22.17
C ARG A 207 10.04 1.97 21.70
N SER A 208 9.57 3.21 21.82
CA SER A 208 8.25 3.62 21.32
C SER A 208 8.11 3.45 19.82
N LEU A 209 9.16 3.80 19.08
CA LEU A 209 9.20 3.68 17.62
C LEU A 209 9.28 2.20 17.19
N PHE A 210 10.02 1.37 17.94
CA PHE A 210 10.02 -0.08 17.73
C PHE A 210 8.61 -0.65 17.82
N PHE A 211 7.87 -0.37 18.90
CA PHE A 211 6.51 -0.91 19.07
C PHE A 211 5.51 -0.34 18.06
N TYR A 212 5.71 0.88 17.57
CA TYR A 212 4.95 1.42 16.44
C TYR A 212 5.12 0.58 15.16
N TYR A 213 6.37 0.26 14.79
CA TYR A 213 6.63 -0.59 13.62
C TYR A 213 6.25 -2.04 13.88
N TRP A 214 6.45 -2.57 15.08
CA TRP A 214 6.01 -3.91 15.46
C TRP A 214 4.51 -4.07 15.24
N LYS A 215 3.68 -3.13 15.75
CA LYS A 215 2.23 -3.15 15.51
C LYS A 215 1.90 -3.12 14.02
N SER A 216 2.55 -2.24 13.26
CA SER A 216 2.32 -2.14 11.81
C SER A 216 2.77 -3.39 11.05
N PHE A 217 3.86 -4.02 11.46
CA PHE A 217 4.41 -5.25 10.89
C PHE A 217 3.49 -6.45 11.14
N ASN A 218 2.91 -6.53 12.34
CA ASN A 218 1.86 -7.50 12.66
C ASN A 218 0.62 -7.30 11.78
N GLN A 219 0.31 -6.07 11.38
CA GLN A 219 -0.90 -5.75 10.62
C GLN A 219 -0.72 -5.84 9.10
N TYR A 220 0.45 -5.49 8.57
CA TYR A 220 0.69 -5.29 7.14
C TYR A 220 1.89 -6.07 6.58
N GLY A 221 2.54 -6.92 7.38
CA GLY A 221 3.77 -7.60 6.98
C GLY A 221 4.89 -6.59 6.70
N LEU A 222 5.73 -6.86 5.69
CA LEU A 222 6.88 -6.03 5.34
C LEU A 222 6.50 -4.57 5.03
N LEU A 223 5.30 -4.35 4.45
CA LEU A 223 4.76 -3.01 4.18
C LEU A 223 4.61 -2.17 5.46
N GLY A 224 4.37 -2.82 6.60
CA GLY A 224 4.24 -2.18 7.91
C GLY A 224 5.49 -1.46 8.40
N LEU A 225 6.67 -1.81 7.85
CA LEU A 225 7.96 -1.19 8.20
C LEU A 225 8.25 0.08 7.40
N VAL A 226 7.43 0.37 6.39
CA VAL A 226 7.52 1.56 5.57
C VAL A 226 6.76 2.69 6.26
N ASP A 227 7.34 3.89 6.32
CA ASP A 227 6.61 5.05 6.83
C ASP A 227 5.43 5.40 5.94
N LYS A 228 4.45 6.08 6.54
CA LYS A 228 3.33 6.63 5.80
C LYS A 228 3.86 7.74 4.90
N GLY A 229 3.81 7.55 3.58
CA GLY A 229 4.09 8.61 2.61
C GLY A 229 3.16 9.81 2.76
N LYS A 230 3.40 10.89 2.03
CA LYS A 230 2.52 12.08 2.07
C LYS A 230 1.13 11.78 1.47
N GLU A 231 0.10 12.48 1.94
CA GLU A 231 -1.15 12.54 1.19
C GLU A 231 -0.88 13.24 -0.15
N ILE A 232 -1.41 12.71 -1.26
CA ILE A 232 -1.08 13.22 -2.59
C ILE A 232 -1.95 14.39 -3.02
N PHE A 233 -3.21 14.43 -2.59
CA PHE A 233 -4.08 15.58 -2.84
C PHE A 233 -4.64 16.09 -1.51
N ARG A 234 -4.56 17.41 -1.32
CA ARG A 234 -5.25 18.08 -0.21
C ARG A 234 -6.75 17.87 -0.36
N LYS A 235 -7.40 17.48 0.73
CA LYS A 235 -8.86 17.55 0.81
C LYS A 235 -9.23 19.03 0.85
N SER A 236 -10.14 19.46 -0.01
CA SER A 236 -10.76 20.78 0.13
C SER A 236 -11.53 20.82 1.46
N LYS A 237 -11.76 22.03 1.98
CA LYS A 237 -12.59 22.22 3.18
C LYS A 237 -13.98 21.60 3.03
N MET A 238 -14.53 21.69 1.81
CA MET A 238 -15.85 21.14 1.48
C MET A 238 -15.87 19.60 1.40
N GLY A 239 -14.73 18.97 1.11
CA GLY A 239 -14.58 17.53 1.01
C GLY A 239 -14.97 16.95 -0.36
N LEU A 240 -14.26 15.88 -0.76
CA LEU A 240 -14.38 15.27 -2.10
C LEU A 240 -15.80 14.81 -2.46
N ALA A 241 -16.58 14.35 -1.47
CA ALA A 241 -17.95 13.88 -1.71
C ALA A 241 -18.88 15.02 -2.15
N ASN A 242 -18.76 16.18 -1.51
CA ASN A 242 -19.56 17.36 -1.83
C ASN A 242 -19.11 17.98 -3.16
N GLU A 243 -17.80 17.98 -3.44
CA GLU A 243 -17.29 18.40 -4.77
C GLU A 243 -17.94 17.58 -5.90
N ALA A 244 -17.95 16.25 -5.76
CA ALA A 244 -18.53 15.38 -6.78
C ALA A 244 -20.03 15.61 -6.96
N ARG A 245 -20.78 15.81 -5.85
CA ARG A 245 -22.21 16.10 -5.92
C ARG A 245 -22.50 17.40 -6.65
N ILE A 246 -21.74 18.47 -6.38
CA ILE A 246 -21.89 19.76 -7.06
C ILE A 246 -21.59 19.63 -8.55
N VAL A 247 -20.52 18.93 -8.92
CA VAL A 247 -20.16 18.74 -10.34
C VAL A 247 -21.24 17.96 -11.09
N ILE A 248 -21.75 16.87 -10.51
CA ILE A 248 -22.81 16.08 -11.14
C ILE A 248 -24.13 16.86 -11.21
N ASP A 249 -24.49 17.59 -10.15
CA ASP A 249 -25.68 18.45 -10.12
C ASP A 249 -25.62 19.51 -11.24
N LYS A 250 -24.45 20.10 -11.48
CA LYS A 250 -24.20 21.02 -12.60
C LYS A 250 -24.35 20.38 -13.98
N LEU A 251 -23.93 19.13 -14.13
CA LEU A 251 -24.12 18.39 -15.39
C LEU A 251 -25.59 18.01 -15.62
N GLN A 252 -26.34 17.72 -14.57
CA GLN A 252 -27.75 17.35 -14.64
C GLN A 252 -28.68 18.56 -14.82
N HIS A 253 -28.26 19.74 -14.35
CA HIS A 253 -29.03 20.98 -14.39
C HIS A 253 -28.24 22.11 -15.07
N PRO A 254 -28.04 22.03 -16.40
CA PRO A 254 -27.25 23.01 -17.16
C PRO A 254 -27.89 24.41 -17.19
N ASP A 255 -29.18 24.51 -16.87
CA ASP A 255 -29.96 25.74 -16.72
C ASP A 255 -29.58 26.55 -15.47
N ARG A 256 -29.01 25.91 -14.45
CA ARG A 256 -28.61 26.60 -13.21
C ARG A 256 -27.39 27.49 -13.45
N LYS A 257 -27.53 28.77 -13.11
CA LYS A 257 -26.45 29.77 -13.25
C LYS A 257 -25.26 29.43 -12.34
N ASN A 258 -24.05 29.78 -12.79
CA ASN A 258 -22.81 29.59 -12.01
C ASN A 258 -22.90 30.13 -10.57
N ILE A 259 -23.61 31.25 -10.36
CA ILE A 259 -23.78 31.88 -9.04
C ILE A 259 -24.44 30.96 -8.01
N TYR A 260 -25.34 30.07 -8.44
CA TYR A 260 -25.96 29.06 -7.57
C TYR A 260 -24.90 28.13 -6.96
N TYR A 261 -23.95 27.68 -7.79
CA TYR A 261 -22.87 26.80 -7.37
C TYR A 261 -21.82 27.54 -6.55
N VAL A 262 -21.51 28.80 -6.89
CA VAL A 262 -20.60 29.63 -6.07
C VAL A 262 -21.18 29.81 -4.67
N ASN A 263 -22.46 30.14 -4.53
CA ASN A 263 -23.11 30.27 -3.23
C ASN A 263 -23.09 28.95 -2.43
N GLN A 264 -23.26 27.80 -3.09
CA GLN A 264 -23.10 26.49 -2.42
C GLN A 264 -21.66 26.21 -1.95
N LEU A 265 -20.66 26.66 -2.72
CA LEU A 265 -19.25 26.53 -2.38
C LEU A 265 -18.87 27.44 -1.20
N GLU A 266 -19.42 28.66 -1.15
CA GLU A 266 -19.16 29.65 -0.10
C GLU A 266 -19.85 29.32 1.23
N THR A 267 -21.04 28.71 1.19
CA THR A 267 -21.80 28.35 2.41
C THR A 267 -21.30 27.10 3.14
N LYS A 268 -20.40 26.31 2.52
CA LYS A 268 -19.88 25.04 3.06
C LYS A 268 -18.36 25.00 3.29
N GLY A 269 -17.65 26.11 3.07
CA GLY A 269 -16.18 26.24 3.23
C GLY A 269 -15.77 27.11 4.42
#